data_AF-A0A833E4Z8-F1
#
_entry.id   AF-A0A833E4Z8-F1
#
_cell.length_a   1.000
_cell.length_b   1.000
_cell.length_c   1.000
_cell.angle_alpha   90.00
_cell.angle_beta   90.00
_cell.angle_gamma   90.00
#
_symmetry.space_group_name_H-M   'P 1'
#
loop_
_entity.id
_entity.type
_entity.pdbx_description
1 polymer ?
#
loop_
_entity_poly.entity_id
_entity_poly.type
_entity_poly.pdbx_seq_one_letter_code
_entity_poly.pdbx_strand_id
1 'polypeptide(L)' 'MGFSEKTVYAMIESIVLGEKFKPIQKCIRRCLSKYGIIGTPIDRKASAIVYNVFRSLGLNDRI' A
#
# COMPACT_ATOMS: atom_id res chain seq x y z
N MET A 1 18.76 -1.21 0.00
CA MET A 1 17.82 -2.18 -0.60
C MET A 1 16.56 -1.44 -1.02
N GLY A 2 16.38 -1.25 -2.33
CA GLY A 2 15.20 -0.59 -2.89
C GLY A 2 13.97 -1.51 -2.90
N PHE A 3 12.82 -0.95 -3.29
CA PHE A 3 11.61 -1.74 -3.53
C PHE A 3 11.75 -2.56 -4.81
N SER A 4 11.32 -3.81 -4.78
CA SER A 4 11.11 -4.57 -6.02
C SER A 4 9.89 -4.01 -6.77
N GLU A 5 9.83 -4.20 -8.08
CA GLU A 5 8.66 -3.82 -8.88
C GLU A 5 7.36 -4.40 -8.30
N LYS A 6 7.38 -5.67 -7.87
CA LYS A 6 6.24 -6.33 -7.23
C LYS A 6 5.76 -5.58 -5.99
N THR A 7 6.69 -5.05 -5.20
CA THR A 7 6.33 -4.26 -4.01
C THR A 7 5.68 -2.93 -4.39
N VAL A 8 6.20 -2.26 -5.42
CA VAL A 8 5.61 -1.01 -5.93
C VAL A 8 4.19 -1.27 -6.43
N TYR A 9 3.98 -2.30 -7.25
CA TYR A 9 2.66 -2.68 -7.73
C TYR A 9 1.68 -3.02 -6.61
N ALA A 10 2.14 -3.74 -5.58
CA ALA A 10 1.29 -4.06 -4.44
C ALA A 10 0.85 -2.81 -3.67
N MET A 11 1.72 -1.81 -3.52
CA MET A 11 1.37 -0.53 -2.90
C MET A 11 0.38 0.26 -3.74
N ILE A 12 0.61 0.37 -5.06
CA ILE A 12 -0.30 1.04 -5.99
C ILE A 12 -1.69 0.39 -5.96
N GLU A 13 -1.75 -0.94 -6.08
CA GLU A 13 -3.03 -1.66 -6.05
C GLU A 13 -3.73 -1.50 -4.69
N SER A 14 -2.97 -1.43 -3.59
CA SER A 14 -3.52 -1.15 -2.25
C SER A 14 -4.20 0.22 -2.18
N ILE A 15 -3.60 1.25 -2.81
CA ILE A 15 -4.15 2.62 -2.85
C ILE A 15 -5.45 2.62 -3.67
N VAL A 16 -5.40 2.12 -4.91
CA VAL A 16 -6.57 2.06 -5.80
C VAL A 16 -7.71 1.27 -5.17
N LEU A 17 -7.41 0.13 -4.53
CA LEU A 17 -8.42 -0.69 -3.87
C LEU A 17 -8.95 0.00 -2.60
N GLY A 18 -8.08 0.63 -1.81
CA GLY A 18 -8.43 1.30 -0.57
C GLY A 18 -9.23 2.58 -0.75
N GLU A 19 -9.18 3.23 -1.91
CA GLU A 19 -10.09 4.31 -2.28
C GLU A 19 -11.52 3.78 -2.49
N LYS A 20 -11.66 2.65 -3.18
CA LYS A 20 -12.96 2.05 -3.52
C LYS A 20 -13.60 1.30 -2.34
N PHE A 21 -12.79 0.64 -1.53
CA PHE A 21 -13.26 -0.26 -0.47
C PHE A 21 -12.59 0.05 0.86
N LYS A 22 -13.39 0.08 1.92
CA LYS A 22 -12.96 0.21 3.31
C LYS A 22 -13.22 -1.11 4.06
N PRO A 23 -12.47 -1.43 5.13
CA PRO A 23 -11.37 -0.68 5.71
C PRO A 23 -10.06 -0.82 4.91
N ILE A 24 -9.29 0.28 4.80
CA ILE A 24 -8.01 0.34 4.04
C ILE A 24 -7.05 -0.76 4.49
N GLN A 25 -7.04 -1.10 5.77
CA GLN A 25 -6.19 -2.14 6.35
C GLN A 25 -6.40 -3.51 5.71
N LYS A 26 -7.66 -3.86 5.40
CA LYS A 26 -7.98 -5.10 4.70
C LYS A 26 -7.52 -5.04 3.24
N CYS A 27 -7.63 -3.88 2.59
CA CYS A 27 -7.18 -3.66 1.22
C CYS A 27 -5.66 -3.81 1.10
N ILE A 28 -4.90 -3.14 1.99
CA ILE A 28 -3.43 -3.27 2.07
C ILE A 28 -3.04 -4.74 2.28
N ARG A 29 -3.63 -5.40 3.29
CA ARG A 29 -3.29 -6.80 3.59
C ARG A 29 -3.58 -7.73 2.42
N ARG A 30 -4.71 -7.54 1.73
CA ARG A 30 -5.09 -8.33 0.55
C ARG A 30 -4.06 -8.16 -0.57
N CYS A 31 -3.70 -6.93 -0.91
CA CYS A 31 -2.75 -6.65 -1.97
C CYS A 31 -1.34 -7.11 -1.60
N LEU A 32 -0.82 -6.79 -0.41
CA LEU A 32 0.49 -7.28 0.01
C LEU A 32 0.56 -8.81 0.05
N SER A 33 -0.53 -9.49 0.44
CA SER A 33 -0.62 -10.95 0.38
C SER A 33 -0.60 -11.47 -1.06
N LYS A 34 -1.35 -10.84 -1.97
CA LYS A 34 -1.40 -11.19 -3.40
C LYS A 34 -0.01 -11.19 -4.04
N TYR A 35 0.87 -10.29 -3.62
CA TYR A 35 2.24 -10.17 -4.14
C TYR A 35 3.30 -10.89 -3.28
N GLY A 36 2.91 -11.65 -2.25
CA GLY A 36 3.85 -12.39 -1.40
C GLY A 36 4.74 -11.51 -0.52
N ILE A 37 4.27 -10.31 -0.15
CA ILE A 37 5.05 -9.33 0.64
C ILE A 37 4.83 -9.51 2.14
N ILE A 38 3.70 -10.10 2.56
CA ILE A 38 3.40 -10.33 3.97
C ILE A 38 4.48 -11.19 4.63
N GLY A 39 4.98 -10.76 5.79
CA GLY A 39 6.03 -11.47 6.53
C GLY A 39 7.45 -11.25 5.99
N THR A 40 7.62 -10.51 4.90
CA THR A 40 8.95 -10.10 4.41
C THR A 40 9.47 -8.91 5.22
N PRO A 41 10.79 -8.62 5.20
CA PRO A 41 11.35 -7.41 5.82
C PRO A 41 10.76 -6.09 5.28
N ILE A 42 10.11 -6.14 4.11
CA ILE A 42 9.55 -4.97 3.44
C ILE A 42 8.08 -4.73 3.82
N ASP A 43 7.37 -5.73 4.35
CA ASP A 43 5.94 -5.67 4.72
C ASP A 43 5.58 -4.39 5.51
N ARG A 44 6.27 -4.19 6.63
CA ARG A 44 6.04 -3.03 7.51
C ARG A 44 6.28 -1.72 6.79
N LYS A 45 7.32 -1.63 5.95
CA LYS A 45 7.66 -0.42 5.19
C LYS A 45 6.63 -0.14 4.10
N ALA A 46 6.25 -1.16 3.34
CA ALA A 46 5.24 -1.03 2.28
C ALA A 46 3.89 -0.60 2.86
N SER A 47 3.45 -1.25 3.94
CA SER A 47 2.23 -0.86 4.67
C SER A 47 2.30 0.60 5.13
N ALA A 48 3.40 1.01 5.79
CA ALA A 48 3.56 2.37 6.30
C ALA A 48 3.49 3.44 5.20
N ILE A 49 4.07 3.17 4.03
CA ILE A 49 3.99 4.07 2.87
C ILE A 49 2.54 4.23 2.42
N VAL A 50 1.81 3.13 2.23
CA VAL A 50 0.41 3.19 1.79
C VAL A 50 -0.45 3.92 2.82
N TYR A 51 -0.25 3.68 4.12
CA TYR A 51 -0.93 4.45 5.16
C TYR A 51 -0.62 5.95 5.09
N ASN A 52 0.63 6.32 4.82
CA ASN A 52 1.01 7.72 4.70
C ASN A 52 0.31 8.38 3.51
N VAL A 53 0.23 7.69 2.36
CA VAL A 53 -0.53 8.18 1.20
C VAL A 53 -1.98 8.47 1.57
N PHE A 54 -2.66 7.57 2.28
CA PHE A 54 -4.05 7.82 2.73
C PHE A 54 -4.16 8.93 3.77
N ARG A 55 -3.15 9.07 4.65
CA ARG A 55 -3.11 10.16 5.65
C ARG A 55 -2.92 11.52 5.00
N SER A 56 -2.11 11.59 3.94
CA SER A 56 -1.80 12.81 3.21
C SER A 56 -2.66 13.00 1.95
N LEU A 57 -3.70 12.18 1.73
CA LEU A 57 -4.44 12.13 0.48
C LEU A 57 -4.95 13.51 0.04
N GLY A 58 -5.63 14.24 0.93
CA GLY A 58 -6.13 15.58 0.61
C GLY A 58 -5.05 16.66 0.39
N LEU A 59 -3.80 16.41 0.79
CA LEU A 59 -2.66 17.25 0.42
C LEU A 59 -2.10 16.84 -0.94
N ASN A 60 -1.98 15.53 -1.19
CA ASN A 60 -1.50 14.98 -2.45
C ASN A 60 -2.43 15.37 -3.61
N ASP A 61 -3.75 15.40 -3.38
CA ASP A 61 -4.76 15.77 -4.37
C ASP A 61 -4.67 17.24 -4.83
N ARG A 62 -3.87 18.07 -4.14
CA ARG A 62 -3.68 19.50 -4.46
C ARG A 62 -2.40 19.79 -5.25
N ILE A 63 -1.57 18.78 -5.49
CA ILE A 63 -0.30 18.86 -6.23
C ILE A 63 -0.53 18.39 -7.66
#